data_AF-A0A7V6VSD9-F1
#
_entry.id   AF-A0A7V6VSD9-F1
#
_cell.length_a   1.000
_cell.length_b   1.000
_cell.length_c   1.000
_cell.angle_alpha   90.00
_cell.angle_beta   90.00
_cell.angle_gamma   90.00
#
_symmetry.space_group_name_H-M   'P 1'
#
loop_
_entity.id
_entity.type
_entity.pdbx_description
1 polymer ?
#
loop_
_entity_poly.entity_id
_entity_poly.type
_entity_poly.pdbx_seq_one_letter_code
_entity_poly.pdbx_strand_id
1 'polypeptide(L)'
;MKKYVIFVCLSLFIILGIVGYLYIDSYRVKVDNKDVVINDEIILKVYEKYNVSDFFDTNNGKLLEDKEFDTNNIGIKKLEVLYLNKHNRKRKTYINYKVVDDVSPMILGGNSKTIKKGNKSSIEYLFISADNYDASPKREIIGDYDINSIGNYNLTLKVTDSSNNITTKDFVLNVVEKLPTSTQTGAKTYYKDIYTKHKNENTKIGLDISKWQGNVDFDKLLKNNVEFVMLRVGYQKDYNDTYVIDPYFYNNIKKLNELDIPVGIYFYTYATSTEEAFEQAMWVIDKIKDYKISLPVVFDFESWSDFSSLNLSLHDINEISRTFLSTIKVNGYDAMNYSSKYYLENIWDIDEYPVWLAHYTSQTNYTGEYAMWQLCNNGRIEGINGDVDINVLYNTSIIKK
;
A
#
# COMPACT_ATOMS: atom_id res chain seq x y z
N MET A 1 -17.20 -28.03 80.71
CA MET A 1 -16.21 -27.03 80.23
C MET A 1 -15.63 -27.35 78.85
N LYS A 2 -14.93 -28.49 78.62
CA LYS A 2 -14.28 -28.78 77.32
C LYS A 2 -15.21 -28.72 76.08
N LYS A 3 -16.44 -29.24 76.15
CA LYS A 3 -17.41 -29.17 75.01
C LYS A 3 -17.87 -27.75 74.68
N TYR A 4 -18.00 -26.89 75.69
CA TYR A 4 -18.38 -25.48 75.52
C TYR A 4 -17.26 -24.67 74.87
N VAL A 5 -16.01 -24.92 75.27
CA VAL A 5 -14.84 -24.28 74.67
C VAL A 5 -14.69 -24.69 73.19
N ILE A 6 -14.89 -25.97 72.88
CA ILE A 6 -14.86 -26.46 71.49
C ILE A 6 -15.96 -25.81 70.65
N PHE A 7 -17.18 -25.68 71.19
CA PHE A 7 -18.28 -25.03 70.49
C PHE A 7 -18.00 -23.55 70.22
N VAL A 8 -17.50 -22.81 71.22
CA VAL A 8 -17.14 -21.40 71.09
C VAL A 8 -16.02 -21.21 70.05
N CYS A 9 -14.98 -22.04 70.08
CA CYS A 9 -13.89 -21.99 69.11
C CYS A 9 -14.37 -22.29 67.68
N LEU A 10 -15.26 -23.28 67.50
CA LEU A 10 -15.85 -23.58 66.19
C LEU A 10 -16.68 -22.41 65.65
N SER A 11 -17.51 -21.79 66.50
CA SER A 11 -18.29 -20.62 66.10
C SER A 11 -17.40 -19.42 65.73
N LEU A 12 -16.31 -19.18 66.45
CA LEU A 12 -15.35 -18.12 66.13
C LEU A 12 -14.64 -18.37 64.79
N PHE A 13 -14.28 -19.63 64.51
CA PHE A 13 -13.64 -20.00 63.24
C PHE A 13 -14.57 -19.83 62.04
N ILE A 14 -15.85 -20.19 62.21
CA ILE A 14 -16.89 -19.97 61.18
C ILE A 14 -17.10 -18.47 60.94
N ILE A 15 -17.17 -17.67 62.00
CA ILE A 15 -17.32 -16.22 61.88
C ILE A 15 -16.11 -15.60 61.15
N LEU A 16 -14.89 -15.99 61.50
CA LEU A 16 -13.68 -15.52 60.82
C LEU A 16 -13.65 -15.96 59.34
N GLY A 17 -14.10 -17.18 59.03
CA GLY A 17 -14.25 -17.65 57.65
C GLY A 17 -15.27 -16.83 56.86
N ILE A 18 -16.40 -16.49 57.46
CA ILE A 18 -17.43 -15.64 56.83
C ILE A 18 -16.91 -14.22 56.64
N VAL A 19 -16.25 -13.62 57.65
CA VAL A 19 -15.67 -12.27 57.54
C VAL A 19 -14.56 -12.24 56.49
N GLY A 20 -13.69 -13.26 56.44
CA GLY A 20 -12.65 -13.38 55.42
C GLY A 20 -13.22 -13.57 54.02
N TYR A 21 -14.29 -14.37 53.87
CA TYR A 21 -14.99 -14.53 52.60
C TYR A 21 -15.67 -13.22 52.17
N LEU A 22 -16.35 -12.51 53.06
CA LEU A 22 -16.97 -11.22 52.78
C LEU A 22 -15.93 -10.14 52.48
N TYR A 23 -14.78 -10.17 53.14
CA TYR A 23 -13.64 -9.30 52.85
C TYR A 23 -13.12 -9.58 51.43
N ILE A 24 -12.85 -10.84 51.07
CA ILE A 24 -12.40 -11.22 49.72
C ILE A 24 -13.49 -10.92 48.67
N ASP A 25 -14.76 -11.19 48.93
CA ASP A 25 -15.88 -10.90 48.01
C ASP A 25 -16.10 -9.38 47.85
N SER A 26 -15.80 -8.58 48.89
CA SER A 26 -15.82 -7.11 48.79
C SER A 26 -14.70 -6.55 47.90
N TYR A 27 -13.59 -7.28 47.78
CA TYR A 27 -12.50 -7.00 46.82
C TYR A 27 -12.70 -7.71 45.47
N ARG A 28 -13.58 -8.72 45.37
CA ARG A 28 -14.01 -9.27 44.07
C ARG A 28 -14.84 -8.22 43.37
N VAL A 29 -14.24 -7.63 42.36
CA VAL A 29 -14.82 -6.51 41.64
C VAL A 29 -16.01 -6.98 40.80
N LYS A 30 -17.21 -6.98 41.39
CA LYS A 30 -18.47 -7.20 40.67
C LYS A 30 -18.70 -6.00 39.74
N VAL A 31 -18.82 -6.28 38.44
CA VAL A 31 -19.25 -5.30 37.45
C VAL A 31 -20.67 -4.89 37.80
N ASP A 32 -20.84 -3.65 38.23
CA ASP A 32 -22.16 -3.07 38.54
C ASP A 32 -22.90 -2.86 37.21
N ASN A 33 -24.07 -3.49 37.06
CA ASN A 33 -24.78 -3.68 35.79
C ASN A 33 -25.61 -2.47 35.32
N LYS A 34 -25.40 -1.27 35.88
CA LYS A 34 -26.04 -0.07 35.34
C LYS A 34 -25.27 0.37 34.10
N ASP A 35 -25.75 -0.07 32.95
CA ASP A 35 -25.28 0.37 31.63
C ASP A 35 -25.45 1.89 31.55
N VAL A 36 -24.34 2.62 31.65
CA VAL A 36 -24.29 4.05 31.33
C VAL A 36 -23.82 4.12 29.90
N VAL A 37 -24.63 4.64 28.98
CA VAL A 37 -24.17 5.00 27.63
C VAL A 37 -23.50 6.37 27.76
N ILE A 38 -22.22 6.47 27.38
CA ILE A 38 -21.41 7.68 27.62
C ILE A 38 -21.55 8.72 26.50
N ASN A 39 -21.95 8.32 25.29
CA ASN A 39 -22.08 9.24 24.17
C ASN A 39 -23.21 8.85 23.20
N ASP A 40 -23.93 9.86 22.73
CA ASP A 40 -24.93 9.73 21.68
C ASP A 40 -24.25 9.97 20.31
N GLU A 41 -24.31 8.94 19.46
CA GLU A 41 -24.05 8.95 18.01
C GLU A 41 -22.72 9.56 17.52
N ILE A 42 -21.60 8.95 17.91
CA ILE A 42 -20.29 9.26 17.31
C ILE A 42 -20.27 8.81 15.84
N ILE A 43 -19.90 9.69 14.92
CA ILE A 43 -19.70 9.36 13.50
C ILE A 43 -18.19 9.29 13.24
N LEU A 44 -17.73 8.17 12.70
CA LEU A 44 -16.32 7.89 12.41
C LEU A 44 -16.15 7.57 10.94
N LYS A 45 -14.96 7.85 10.41
CA LYS A 45 -14.60 7.52 9.04
C LYS A 45 -14.08 6.10 8.95
N VAL A 46 -14.41 5.44 7.84
CA VAL A 46 -13.91 4.08 7.55
C VAL A 46 -12.39 4.08 7.42
N TYR A 47 -11.74 3.04 7.93
CA TYR A 47 -10.27 2.85 7.97
C TYR A 47 -9.44 3.87 8.78
N GLU A 48 -10.05 4.93 9.32
CA GLU A 48 -9.35 5.80 10.26
C GLU A 48 -9.16 5.12 11.62
N LYS A 49 -8.01 5.36 12.23
CA LYS A 49 -7.63 4.78 13.52
C LYS A 49 -8.09 5.68 14.66
N TYR A 50 -8.83 5.11 15.60
CA TYR A 50 -9.26 5.80 16.81
C TYR A 50 -9.07 4.94 18.04
N ASN A 51 -8.75 5.56 19.17
CA ASN A 51 -8.59 4.90 20.46
C ASN A 51 -9.80 5.13 21.36
N VAL A 52 -9.99 4.24 22.34
CA VAL A 52 -11.07 4.40 23.34
C VAL A 52 -10.96 5.73 24.08
N SER A 53 -9.74 6.18 24.38
CA SER A 53 -9.46 7.46 25.03
C SER A 53 -10.07 8.66 24.33
N ASP A 54 -10.20 8.61 23.00
CA ASP A 54 -10.67 9.74 22.20
C ASP A 54 -12.14 10.09 22.50
N PHE A 55 -12.89 9.11 23.02
CA PHE A 55 -14.33 9.23 23.26
C PHE A 55 -14.72 8.92 24.71
N PHE A 56 -13.74 8.68 25.60
CA PHE A 56 -13.99 8.39 27.00
C PHE A 56 -13.72 9.61 27.88
N ASP A 57 -14.76 10.12 28.54
CA ASP A 57 -14.60 11.20 29.51
C ASP A 57 -13.89 10.70 30.79
N THR A 58 -12.65 11.17 30.98
CA THR A 58 -11.82 10.88 32.15
C THR A 58 -12.44 11.31 33.49
N ASN A 59 -13.42 12.21 33.49
CA ASN A 59 -14.18 12.54 34.71
C ASN A 59 -15.00 11.34 35.23
N ASN A 60 -15.32 10.38 34.37
CA ASN A 60 -16.02 9.15 34.76
C ASN A 60 -15.08 8.17 35.47
N GLY A 61 -13.77 8.30 35.29
CA GLY A 61 -12.77 7.44 35.90
C GLY A 61 -11.55 7.19 35.01
N LYS A 62 -10.86 6.07 35.25
CA LYS A 62 -9.67 5.67 34.51
C LYS A 62 -9.95 4.46 33.63
N LEU A 63 -9.66 4.54 32.33
CA LEU A 63 -9.71 3.39 31.42
C LEU A 63 -8.80 2.25 31.91
N LEU A 64 -9.27 1.01 31.79
CA LEU A 64 -8.45 -0.16 32.08
C LEU A 64 -7.52 -0.51 30.92
N GLU A 65 -7.98 -0.27 29.70
CA GLU A 65 -7.24 -0.50 28.48
C GLU A 65 -7.66 0.60 27.50
N ASP A 66 -6.67 1.22 26.88
CA ASP A 66 -6.87 2.15 25.79
C ASP A 66 -6.40 1.45 24.51
N LYS A 67 -7.35 1.07 23.66
CA LYS A 67 -7.09 0.27 22.47
C LYS A 67 -7.75 0.90 21.27
N GLU A 68 -7.17 0.64 20.11
CA GLU A 68 -7.80 0.92 18.84
C GLU A 68 -9.06 0.05 18.69
N PHE A 69 -10.08 0.58 18.02
CA PHE A 69 -11.31 -0.17 17.77
C PHE A 69 -11.73 -0.10 16.30
N ASP A 70 -12.48 -1.12 15.88
CA ASP A 70 -12.71 -1.46 14.47
C ASP A 70 -13.59 -0.44 13.72
N THR A 71 -12.99 0.19 12.71
CA THR A 71 -13.60 1.08 11.72
C THR A 71 -13.52 0.53 10.29
N ASN A 72 -13.17 -0.75 10.09
CA ASN A 72 -12.94 -1.35 8.76
C ASN A 72 -14.23 -1.61 7.97
N ASN A 73 -15.39 -1.44 8.60
CA ASN A 73 -16.69 -1.70 7.98
C ASN A 73 -17.66 -0.60 8.38
N ILE A 74 -18.40 -0.07 7.40
CA ILE A 74 -19.43 0.94 7.63
C ILE A 74 -20.62 0.38 8.45
N GLY A 75 -21.38 1.28 9.06
CA GLY A 75 -22.60 0.95 9.79
C GLY A 75 -22.52 1.25 11.28
N ILE A 76 -23.61 0.93 11.98
CA ILE A 76 -23.74 1.18 13.42
C ILE A 76 -23.07 0.06 14.20
N LYS A 77 -22.17 0.43 15.11
CA LYS A 77 -21.38 -0.46 15.95
C LYS A 77 -21.50 -0.07 17.42
N LYS A 78 -21.17 -1.02 18.28
CA LYS A 78 -21.20 -0.88 19.74
C LYS A 78 -19.94 -1.49 20.33
N LEU A 79 -19.15 -0.68 21.02
CA LEU A 79 -17.92 -1.08 21.69
C LEU A 79 -18.13 -1.18 23.20
N GLU A 80 -17.73 -2.29 23.80
CA GLU A 80 -17.65 -2.43 25.25
C GLU A 80 -16.36 -1.81 25.77
N VAL A 81 -16.49 -0.97 26.81
CA VAL A 81 -15.37 -0.28 27.46
C VAL A 81 -15.36 -0.60 28.94
N LEU A 82 -14.18 -0.94 29.46
CA LEU A 82 -13.97 -1.25 30.87
C LEU A 82 -13.13 -0.15 31.53
N TYR A 83 -13.60 0.36 32.66
CA TYR A 83 -12.94 1.46 33.39
C TYR A 83 -13.06 1.30 34.90
N LEU A 84 -12.22 2.00 35.66
CA LEU A 84 -12.32 2.19 37.11
C LEU A 84 -13.01 3.52 37.39
N ASN A 85 -14.13 3.53 38.10
CA ASN A 85 -14.77 4.78 38.50
C ASN A 85 -13.97 5.52 39.59
N LYS A 86 -14.41 6.73 39.96
CA LYS A 86 -13.83 7.55 41.04
C LYS A 86 -13.66 6.87 42.42
N HIS A 87 -14.31 5.72 42.64
CA HIS A 87 -14.20 4.91 43.86
C HIS A 87 -13.33 3.65 43.65
N ASN A 88 -12.52 3.61 42.59
CA ASN A 88 -11.67 2.48 42.20
C ASN A 88 -12.44 1.16 41.97
N ARG A 89 -13.71 1.26 41.56
CA ARG A 89 -14.51 0.07 41.22
C ARG A 89 -14.55 -0.12 39.71
N LYS A 90 -14.30 -1.35 39.24
CA LYS A 90 -14.46 -1.70 37.82
C LYS A 90 -15.91 -1.53 37.41
N ARG A 91 -16.09 -0.91 36.26
CA ARG A 91 -17.36 -0.62 35.60
C ARG A 91 -17.22 -0.98 34.13
N LYS A 92 -18.37 -1.25 33.51
CA LYS A 92 -18.51 -1.40 32.07
C LYS A 92 -19.37 -0.24 31.56
N THR A 93 -19.10 0.16 30.33
CA THR A 93 -19.86 1.15 29.58
C THR A 93 -19.82 0.77 28.10
N TYR A 94 -20.66 1.43 27.31
CA TYR A 94 -20.70 1.23 25.87
C TYR A 94 -20.54 2.54 25.13
N ILE A 95 -19.76 2.47 24.05
CA ILE A 95 -19.65 3.53 23.05
C ILE A 95 -20.42 3.05 21.83
N ASN A 96 -21.49 3.77 21.47
CA ASN A 96 -22.20 3.55 20.21
C ASN A 96 -21.60 4.51 19.17
N TYR A 97 -21.27 3.98 17.99
CA TYR A 97 -20.68 4.76 16.93
C TYR A 97 -21.17 4.28 15.56
N LYS A 98 -21.19 5.17 14.57
CA LYS A 98 -21.52 4.89 13.19
C LYS A 98 -20.29 5.13 12.35
N VAL A 99 -19.81 4.08 11.69
CA VAL A 99 -18.75 4.22 10.69
C VAL A 99 -19.40 4.60 9.36
N VAL A 100 -18.89 5.64 8.71
CA VAL A 100 -19.36 6.13 7.42
C VAL A 100 -18.19 6.21 6.44
N ASP A 101 -18.54 6.13 5.17
CA ASP A 101 -17.66 6.48 4.08
C ASP A 101 -18.17 7.80 3.48
N ASP A 102 -17.39 8.86 3.69
CA ASP A 102 -17.72 10.23 3.32
C ASP A 102 -16.78 10.80 2.25
N VAL A 103 -16.00 9.92 1.62
CA VAL A 103 -15.00 10.28 0.61
C VAL A 103 -15.59 9.99 -0.76
N SER A 104 -15.50 10.97 -1.67
CA SER A 104 -15.92 10.75 -3.05
C SER A 104 -14.92 9.90 -3.82
N PRO A 105 -15.38 9.07 -4.78
CA PRO A 105 -14.51 8.38 -5.71
C PRO A 105 -13.58 9.33 -6.47
N MET A 106 -12.43 8.84 -6.91
CA MET A 106 -11.52 9.56 -7.79
C MET A 106 -11.63 9.12 -9.25
N ILE A 107 -11.32 10.03 -10.18
CA ILE A 107 -11.22 9.75 -11.62
C ILE A 107 -9.87 10.21 -12.16
N LEU A 108 -8.98 9.26 -12.44
CA LEU A 108 -7.62 9.45 -12.92
C LEU A 108 -7.51 9.26 -14.44
N GLY A 109 -6.61 10.02 -15.06
CA GLY A 109 -6.40 10.10 -16.51
C GLY A 109 -6.57 11.52 -17.08
N GLY A 110 -6.10 11.71 -18.32
CA GLY A 110 -6.18 13.00 -19.02
C GLY A 110 -7.61 13.38 -19.46
N ASN A 111 -7.78 14.60 -19.97
CA ASN A 111 -9.10 15.15 -20.36
C ASN A 111 -9.58 14.71 -21.75
N SER A 112 -8.89 13.74 -22.36
CA SER A 112 -9.31 13.15 -23.62
C SER A 112 -8.95 11.67 -23.67
N LYS A 113 -9.77 10.92 -24.40
CA LYS A 113 -9.55 9.49 -24.67
C LYS A 113 -9.77 9.25 -26.15
N THR A 114 -8.95 8.39 -26.74
CA THR A 114 -9.00 8.09 -28.17
C THR A 114 -9.29 6.62 -28.36
N ILE A 115 -10.34 6.31 -29.12
CA ILE A 115 -10.74 4.95 -29.46
C ILE A 115 -10.80 4.79 -30.97
N LYS A 116 -10.60 3.55 -31.44
CA LYS A 116 -10.81 3.21 -32.84
C LYS A 116 -12.32 3.13 -33.13
N LYS A 117 -12.74 3.57 -34.32
CA LYS A 117 -14.09 3.32 -34.83
C LYS A 117 -14.48 1.85 -34.69
N GLY A 118 -15.67 1.61 -34.14
CA GLY A 118 -16.19 0.27 -33.88
C GLY A 118 -15.56 -0.43 -32.67
N ASN A 119 -14.88 0.31 -31.78
CA ASN A 119 -14.38 -0.23 -30.51
C ASN A 119 -15.54 -0.87 -29.73
N LYS A 120 -15.37 -2.13 -29.32
CA LYS A 120 -16.38 -2.88 -28.56
C LYS A 120 -16.17 -2.77 -27.04
N SER A 121 -15.03 -2.27 -26.59
CA SER A 121 -14.75 -2.11 -25.17
C SER A 121 -15.59 -0.98 -24.59
N SER A 122 -16.10 -1.23 -23.39
CA SER A 122 -16.82 -0.27 -22.56
C SER A 122 -16.01 1.01 -22.35
N ILE A 123 -16.57 2.15 -22.77
CA ILE A 123 -15.88 3.45 -22.68
C ILE A 123 -15.83 3.99 -21.24
N GLU A 124 -16.69 3.49 -20.35
CA GLU A 124 -16.73 3.83 -18.93
C GLU A 124 -15.49 3.37 -18.16
N TYR A 125 -14.72 2.41 -18.71
CA TYR A 125 -13.45 1.92 -18.16
C TYR A 125 -12.22 2.57 -18.82
N LEU A 126 -12.39 3.60 -19.66
CA LEU A 126 -11.25 4.32 -20.25
C LEU A 126 -10.48 5.15 -19.21
N PHE A 127 -11.08 5.40 -18.06
CA PHE A 127 -10.49 6.10 -16.93
C PHE A 127 -10.24 5.13 -15.79
N ILE A 128 -9.23 5.44 -15.00
CA ILE A 128 -9.05 4.80 -13.70
C ILE A 128 -10.05 5.47 -12.77
N SER A 129 -10.99 4.69 -12.24
CA SER A 129 -11.94 5.10 -11.21
C SER A 129 -11.68 4.26 -9.98
N ALA A 130 -11.45 4.90 -8.85
CA ALA A 130 -11.13 4.23 -7.60
C ALA A 130 -11.84 4.92 -6.45
N ASP A 131 -12.06 4.20 -5.37
CA ASP A 131 -12.63 4.71 -4.14
C ASP A 131 -11.90 4.12 -2.93
N ASN A 132 -11.88 4.81 -1.78
CA ASN A 132 -11.21 4.33 -0.57
C ASN A 132 -11.86 3.05 -0.03
N TYR A 133 -13.18 2.93 -0.09
CA TYR A 133 -13.93 1.81 0.49
C TYR A 133 -14.56 0.93 -0.59
N ASP A 134 -15.12 1.53 -1.63
CA ASP A 134 -15.83 0.81 -2.68
C ASP A 134 -14.89 0.22 -3.73
N ALA A 135 -14.87 -1.11 -3.80
CA ALA A 135 -14.05 -1.84 -4.76
C ALA A 135 -14.49 -1.68 -6.22
N SER A 136 -15.76 -1.36 -6.47
CA SER A 136 -16.30 -1.16 -7.82
C SER A 136 -17.40 -0.09 -7.82
N PRO A 137 -17.02 1.19 -7.75
CA PRO A 137 -17.98 2.27 -7.79
C PRO A 137 -18.71 2.28 -9.14
N LYS A 138 -19.98 2.69 -9.13
CA LYS A 138 -20.83 2.74 -10.33
C LYS A 138 -20.32 3.82 -11.28
N ARG A 139 -20.24 3.50 -12.57
CA ARG A 139 -19.83 4.41 -13.65
C ARG A 139 -20.97 4.69 -14.62
N GLU A 140 -21.10 5.94 -15.05
CA GLU A 140 -22.11 6.37 -16.02
C GLU A 140 -21.50 7.41 -16.97
N ILE A 141 -21.72 7.25 -18.27
CA ILE A 141 -21.36 8.24 -19.27
C ILE A 141 -22.58 9.11 -19.57
N ILE A 142 -22.42 10.41 -19.42
CA ILE A 142 -23.44 11.42 -19.68
C ILE A 142 -23.05 12.15 -20.97
N GLY A 143 -23.99 12.20 -21.91
CA GLY A 143 -23.84 12.84 -23.22
C GLY A 143 -24.02 11.86 -24.38
N ASP A 144 -24.30 12.42 -25.56
CA ASP A 144 -24.53 11.64 -26.78
C ASP A 144 -23.22 11.31 -27.48
N TYR A 145 -23.02 10.05 -27.86
CA TYR A 145 -21.88 9.60 -28.64
C TYR A 145 -22.24 8.44 -29.57
N ASP A 146 -21.43 8.24 -30.61
CA ASP A 146 -21.53 7.08 -31.49
C ASP A 146 -20.12 6.56 -31.81
N ILE A 147 -19.79 5.39 -31.26
CA ILE A 147 -18.50 4.70 -31.47
C ILE A 147 -18.26 4.28 -32.92
N ASN A 148 -19.29 4.27 -33.77
CA ASN A 148 -19.18 3.92 -35.19
C ASN A 148 -19.01 5.15 -36.10
N SER A 149 -19.16 6.34 -35.54
CA SER A 149 -19.01 7.60 -36.26
C SER A 149 -17.71 8.29 -35.84
N ILE A 150 -16.89 8.67 -36.82
CA ILE A 150 -15.67 9.43 -36.56
C ILE A 150 -16.08 10.82 -36.07
N GLY A 151 -15.50 11.26 -34.96
CA GLY A 151 -15.85 12.53 -34.36
C GLY A 151 -15.22 12.73 -32.99
N ASN A 152 -15.45 13.92 -32.45
CA ASN A 152 -15.09 14.28 -31.09
C ASN A 152 -16.38 14.51 -30.31
N TYR A 153 -16.52 13.81 -29.19
CA TYR A 153 -17.73 13.86 -28.36
C TYR A 153 -17.35 14.41 -26.99
N ASN A 154 -17.99 15.52 -26.59
CA ASN A 154 -17.84 16.06 -25.24
C ASN A 154 -18.78 15.28 -24.32
N LEU A 155 -18.20 14.57 -23.35
CA LEU A 155 -18.90 13.67 -22.46
C LEU A 155 -18.50 13.97 -21.01
N THR A 156 -19.35 13.55 -20.08
CA THR A 156 -19.04 13.56 -18.65
C THR A 156 -19.07 12.14 -18.13
N LEU A 157 -17.97 11.68 -17.53
CA LEU A 157 -17.97 10.47 -16.73
C LEU A 157 -18.43 10.82 -15.32
N LYS A 158 -19.49 10.17 -14.85
CA LYS A 158 -19.97 10.23 -13.47
C LYS A 158 -19.63 8.92 -12.76
N VAL A 159 -19.01 9.01 -11.60
CA VAL A 159 -18.69 7.89 -10.71
C VAL A 159 -19.42 8.08 -9.39
N THR A 160 -20.05 7.02 -8.88
CA THR A 160 -20.85 7.04 -7.64
C THR A 160 -20.53 5.80 -6.82
N ASP A 161 -20.16 5.99 -5.55
CA ASP A 161 -19.91 4.89 -4.61
C ASP A 161 -21.20 4.33 -3.99
N SER A 162 -21.08 3.38 -3.07
CA SER A 162 -22.23 2.79 -2.36
C SER A 162 -22.84 3.72 -1.30
N SER A 163 -22.06 4.69 -0.83
CA SER A 163 -22.46 5.73 0.13
C SER A 163 -23.18 6.92 -0.53
N ASN A 164 -23.26 6.94 -1.86
CA ASN A 164 -23.78 7.99 -2.73
C ASN A 164 -22.90 9.24 -2.85
N ASN A 165 -21.61 9.18 -2.50
CA ASN A 165 -20.69 10.24 -2.87
C ASN A 165 -20.40 10.15 -4.39
N ILE A 166 -20.18 11.31 -5.00
CA ILE A 166 -20.16 11.46 -6.46
C ILE A 166 -18.94 12.27 -6.88
N THR A 167 -18.30 11.83 -7.96
CA THR A 167 -17.32 12.60 -8.72
C THR A 167 -17.67 12.59 -10.19
N THR A 168 -17.49 13.72 -10.86
CA THR A 168 -17.70 13.86 -12.30
C THR A 168 -16.45 14.40 -12.99
N LYS A 169 -16.21 13.95 -14.22
CA LYS A 169 -15.11 14.45 -15.06
C LYS A 169 -15.56 14.64 -16.50
N ASP A 170 -15.45 15.88 -16.98
CA ASP A 170 -15.64 16.19 -18.39
C ASP A 170 -14.42 15.75 -19.20
N PHE A 171 -14.68 15.15 -20.36
CA PHE A 171 -13.64 14.70 -21.27
C PHE A 171 -14.10 14.70 -22.73
N VAL A 172 -13.12 14.68 -23.63
CA VAL A 172 -13.36 14.51 -25.07
C VAL A 172 -13.07 13.07 -25.48
N LEU A 173 -14.08 12.37 -25.99
CA LEU A 173 -13.90 11.09 -26.66
C LEU A 173 -13.62 11.32 -28.15
N ASN A 174 -12.43 10.97 -28.60
CA ASN A 174 -12.05 11.02 -30.01
C ASN A 174 -12.24 9.64 -30.63
N VAL A 175 -13.16 9.51 -31.58
CA VAL A 175 -13.36 8.29 -32.37
C VAL A 175 -12.62 8.45 -33.69
N VAL A 176 -11.60 7.62 -33.90
CA VAL A 176 -10.70 7.74 -35.05
C VAL A 176 -10.66 6.47 -35.89
N GLU A 177 -10.38 6.60 -37.18
CA GLU A 177 -10.21 5.45 -38.08
C GLU A 177 -8.97 4.61 -37.71
N LYS A 178 -7.89 5.29 -37.33
CA LYS A 178 -6.61 4.69 -36.94
C LYS A 178 -6.09 5.36 -35.68
N LEU A 179 -5.68 4.55 -34.71
CA LEU A 179 -5.04 5.04 -33.49
C LEU A 179 -3.71 5.75 -33.83
N PRO A 180 -3.37 6.83 -33.11
CA PRO A 180 -2.09 7.51 -33.31
C PRO A 180 -0.94 6.55 -33.01
N THR A 181 0.05 6.51 -33.90
CA THR A 181 1.29 5.75 -33.67
C THR A 181 2.23 6.64 -32.86
N SER A 182 2.64 6.18 -31.68
CA SER A 182 3.75 6.79 -30.94
C SER A 182 5.08 6.38 -31.57
N THR A 183 5.76 7.29 -32.24
CA THR A 183 7.19 7.16 -32.55
C THR A 183 8.00 7.83 -31.45
N GLN A 184 8.76 7.06 -30.68
CA GLN A 184 9.75 7.61 -29.74
C GLN A 184 10.96 8.14 -30.52
N THR A 185 10.93 9.42 -30.90
CA THR A 185 12.05 10.14 -31.54
C THR A 185 12.87 10.97 -30.56
N GLY A 186 12.74 10.71 -29.25
CA GLY A 186 13.44 11.47 -28.21
C GLY A 186 14.95 11.24 -28.21
N ALA A 187 15.69 12.30 -27.85
CA ALA A 187 17.12 12.19 -27.53
C ALA A 187 17.35 11.15 -26.43
N LYS A 188 18.41 10.35 -26.58
CA LYS A 188 18.79 9.32 -25.61
C LYS A 188 19.54 9.93 -24.44
N THR A 189 19.31 9.36 -23.26
CA THR A 189 20.02 9.73 -22.03
C THR A 189 21.28 8.88 -21.92
N TYR A 190 22.48 9.47 -21.85
CA TYR A 190 23.70 8.69 -21.67
C TYR A 190 24.03 8.54 -20.18
N TYR A 191 24.37 7.32 -19.76
CA TYR A 191 24.73 7.02 -18.38
C TYR A 191 25.85 7.92 -17.86
N LYS A 192 26.87 8.18 -18.69
CA LYS A 192 28.01 9.05 -18.32
C LYS A 192 27.58 10.47 -17.94
N ASP A 193 26.57 11.02 -18.62
CA ASP A 193 26.08 12.37 -18.36
C ASP A 193 25.32 12.41 -17.03
N ILE A 194 24.50 11.39 -16.77
CA ILE A 194 23.80 11.22 -15.50
C ILE A 194 24.79 11.00 -14.36
N TYR A 195 25.79 10.15 -14.56
CA TYR A 195 26.85 9.92 -13.58
C TYR A 195 27.53 11.23 -13.21
N THR A 196 27.99 11.99 -14.20
CA THR A 196 28.66 13.29 -13.98
C THR A 196 27.77 14.29 -13.24
N LYS A 197 26.47 14.31 -13.56
CA LYS A 197 25.54 15.29 -12.99
C LYS A 197 25.07 14.94 -11.58
N HIS A 198 24.83 13.66 -11.29
CA HIS A 198 24.12 13.24 -10.09
C HIS A 198 25.00 12.57 -9.05
N LYS A 199 26.20 12.09 -9.40
CA LYS A 199 27.12 11.43 -8.47
C LYS A 199 27.76 12.42 -7.49
N ASN A 200 27.66 12.13 -6.19
CA ASN A 200 28.38 12.81 -5.09
C ASN A 200 28.55 11.85 -3.88
N GLU A 201 28.95 12.36 -2.69
CA GLU A 201 29.12 11.52 -1.50
C GLU A 201 27.82 10.89 -0.97
N ASN A 202 26.66 11.43 -1.34
CA ASN A 202 25.34 11.03 -0.85
C ASN A 202 24.50 10.29 -1.88
N THR A 203 25.02 10.07 -3.08
CA THR A 203 24.31 9.40 -4.17
C THR A 203 25.13 8.27 -4.77
N LYS A 204 24.42 7.26 -5.28
CA LYS A 204 24.96 6.24 -6.17
C LYS A 204 24.15 6.24 -7.47
N ILE A 205 24.80 5.89 -8.56
CA ILE A 205 24.18 5.81 -9.88
C ILE A 205 24.19 4.35 -10.33
N GLY A 206 23.03 3.87 -10.77
CA GLY A 206 22.83 2.47 -11.07
C GLY A 206 21.81 2.28 -12.17
N LEU A 207 21.54 1.02 -12.45
CA LEU A 207 20.62 0.59 -13.50
C LEU A 207 19.56 -0.33 -12.90
N ASP A 208 18.41 -0.43 -13.56
CA ASP A 208 17.53 -1.57 -13.38
C ASP A 208 17.47 -2.40 -14.67
N ILE A 209 17.56 -3.72 -14.52
CA ILE A 209 17.71 -4.65 -15.64
C ILE A 209 16.82 -5.87 -15.50
N SER A 210 16.43 -6.40 -16.65
CA SER A 210 15.63 -7.61 -16.78
C SER A 210 15.94 -8.31 -18.11
N LYS A 211 15.09 -9.26 -18.53
CA LYS A 211 15.15 -9.87 -19.86
C LYS A 211 15.22 -8.87 -21.02
N TRP A 212 14.74 -7.64 -20.83
CA TRP A 212 14.71 -6.61 -21.87
C TRP A 212 16.11 -6.13 -22.27
N GLN A 213 17.09 -6.20 -21.35
CA GLN A 213 18.48 -5.83 -21.62
C GLN A 213 19.29 -6.99 -22.21
N GLY A 214 18.73 -8.21 -22.23
CA GLY A 214 19.37 -9.39 -22.81
C GLY A 214 20.68 -9.75 -22.14
N ASN A 215 21.69 -10.12 -22.94
CA ASN A 215 23.03 -10.41 -22.46
C ASN A 215 23.76 -9.12 -22.08
N VAL A 216 23.93 -8.90 -20.78
CA VAL A 216 24.64 -7.76 -20.20
C VAL A 216 26.14 -8.08 -20.02
N ASP A 217 27.01 -7.20 -20.49
CA ASP A 217 28.46 -7.26 -20.24
C ASP A 217 28.79 -6.51 -18.95
N PHE A 218 28.84 -7.25 -17.84
CA PHE A 218 29.06 -6.68 -16.50
C PHE A 218 30.48 -6.09 -16.32
N ASP A 219 31.48 -6.60 -17.03
CA ASP A 219 32.83 -6.02 -16.99
C ASP A 219 32.83 -4.60 -17.58
N LYS A 220 32.04 -4.38 -18.62
CA LYS A 220 31.82 -3.04 -19.18
C LYS A 220 31.00 -2.15 -18.25
N LEU A 221 30.00 -2.69 -17.54
CA LEU A 221 29.26 -1.92 -16.54
C LEU A 221 30.19 -1.41 -15.43
N LEU A 222 31.08 -2.28 -14.91
CA LEU A 222 32.09 -1.90 -13.93
C LEU A 222 33.02 -0.79 -14.45
N LYS A 223 33.53 -0.94 -15.68
CA LYS A 223 34.39 0.08 -16.32
C LYS A 223 33.69 1.43 -16.49
N ASN A 224 32.37 1.44 -16.60
CA ASN A 224 31.56 2.65 -16.71
C ASN A 224 31.07 3.18 -15.35
N ASN A 225 31.55 2.64 -14.23
CA ASN A 225 31.17 3.05 -12.87
C ASN A 225 29.69 2.86 -12.56
N VAL A 226 29.10 1.72 -12.95
CA VAL A 226 27.79 1.29 -12.41
C VAL A 226 27.96 0.87 -10.96
N GLU A 227 27.29 1.56 -10.04
CA GLU A 227 27.49 1.39 -8.59
C GLU A 227 26.48 0.45 -7.93
N PHE A 228 25.37 0.15 -8.60
CA PHE A 228 24.39 -0.85 -8.19
C PHE A 228 23.48 -1.29 -9.34
N VAL A 229 22.76 -2.39 -9.14
CA VAL A 229 21.74 -2.88 -10.06
C VAL A 229 20.47 -3.29 -9.31
N MET A 230 19.30 -2.83 -9.75
CA MET A 230 18.01 -3.44 -9.38
C MET A 230 17.67 -4.51 -10.43
N LEU A 231 17.59 -5.77 -10.02
CA LEU A 231 17.44 -6.90 -10.92
C LEU A 231 16.04 -7.50 -10.80
N ARG A 232 15.36 -7.71 -11.94
CA ARG A 232 14.08 -8.41 -11.93
C ARG A 232 14.27 -9.87 -11.57
N VAL A 233 13.66 -10.32 -10.47
CA VAL A 233 13.63 -11.76 -10.15
C VAL A 233 12.63 -12.50 -11.03
N GLY A 234 11.48 -11.89 -11.25
CA GLY A 234 10.40 -12.49 -12.01
C GLY A 234 9.22 -11.56 -12.14
N TYR A 235 8.15 -12.11 -12.68
CA TYR A 235 6.90 -11.41 -12.90
C TYR A 235 5.74 -12.39 -12.89
N GLN A 236 4.55 -11.92 -12.58
CA GLN A 236 3.32 -12.61 -12.92
C GLN A 236 2.93 -12.25 -14.37
N LYS A 237 2.47 -13.23 -15.16
CA LYS A 237 2.18 -13.01 -16.60
C LYS A 237 0.94 -12.15 -16.84
N ASP A 238 -0.10 -12.38 -16.05
CA ASP A 238 -1.42 -11.76 -16.11
C ASP A 238 -2.15 -12.06 -14.79
N TYR A 239 -3.31 -11.44 -14.55
CA TYR A 239 -4.14 -11.70 -13.38
C TYR A 239 -4.53 -13.18 -13.28
N ASN A 240 -4.37 -13.77 -12.08
CA ASN A 240 -4.61 -15.19 -11.81
C ASN A 240 -3.74 -16.16 -12.64
N ASP A 241 -2.60 -15.72 -13.18
CA ASP A 241 -1.62 -16.56 -13.88
C ASP A 241 -0.40 -16.89 -12.98
N THR A 242 0.42 -17.78 -13.49
CA THR A 242 1.68 -18.27 -12.95
C THR A 242 2.77 -17.21 -12.80
N TYR A 243 3.59 -17.38 -11.76
CA TYR A 243 4.81 -16.61 -11.54
C TYR A 243 5.94 -17.17 -12.40
N VAL A 244 6.64 -16.28 -13.10
CA VAL A 244 7.69 -16.64 -14.06
C VAL A 244 8.98 -15.98 -13.65
N ILE A 245 10.03 -16.79 -13.52
CA ILE A 245 11.39 -16.29 -13.31
C ILE A 245 11.84 -15.50 -14.53
N ASP A 246 12.50 -14.36 -14.31
CA ASP A 246 13.14 -13.66 -15.41
C ASP A 246 14.25 -14.58 -16.00
N PRO A 247 14.26 -14.83 -17.32
CA PRO A 247 15.18 -15.79 -17.93
C PRO A 247 16.66 -15.44 -17.74
N TYR A 248 16.99 -14.18 -17.42
CA TYR A 248 18.36 -13.76 -17.16
C TYR A 248 18.69 -13.66 -15.66
N PHE A 249 17.71 -13.84 -14.77
CA PHE A 249 17.87 -13.63 -13.33
C PHE A 249 19.08 -14.38 -12.75
N TYR A 250 19.10 -15.72 -12.88
CA TYR A 250 20.14 -16.54 -12.25
C TYR A 250 21.54 -16.28 -12.81
N ASN A 251 21.66 -15.94 -14.09
CA ASN A 251 22.96 -15.59 -14.67
C ASN A 251 23.42 -14.22 -14.14
N ASN A 252 22.52 -13.24 -14.15
CA ASN A 252 22.84 -11.87 -13.76
C ASN A 252 23.14 -11.76 -12.27
N ILE A 253 22.35 -12.39 -11.39
CA ILE A 253 22.58 -12.32 -9.94
C ILE A 253 23.92 -12.94 -9.55
N LYS A 254 24.29 -14.08 -10.16
CA LYS A 254 25.61 -14.72 -9.95
C LYS A 254 26.74 -13.79 -10.37
N LYS A 255 26.64 -13.20 -11.56
CA LYS A 255 27.66 -12.28 -12.07
C LYS A 255 27.80 -11.02 -11.23
N LEU A 256 26.69 -10.43 -10.81
CA LEU A 256 26.69 -9.26 -9.93
C LEU A 256 27.32 -9.57 -8.56
N ASN A 257 26.98 -10.72 -7.96
CA ASN A 257 27.57 -11.18 -6.70
C ASN A 257 29.07 -11.53 -6.83
N GLU A 258 29.49 -12.19 -7.92
CA GLU A 258 30.91 -12.48 -8.22
C GLU A 258 31.75 -11.21 -8.33
N LEU A 259 31.16 -10.12 -8.84
CA LEU A 259 31.80 -8.83 -9.05
C LEU A 259 31.59 -7.85 -7.88
N ASP A 260 30.95 -8.28 -6.80
CA ASP A 260 30.59 -7.45 -5.64
C ASP A 260 29.82 -6.16 -6.00
N ILE A 261 29.05 -6.18 -7.09
CA ILE A 261 28.13 -5.08 -7.44
C ILE A 261 26.90 -5.21 -6.53
N PRO A 262 26.52 -4.17 -5.75
CA PRO A 262 25.31 -4.18 -4.93
C PRO A 262 24.06 -4.47 -5.75
N VAL A 263 23.22 -5.39 -5.28
CA VAL A 263 22.00 -5.82 -5.98
C VAL A 263 20.77 -5.63 -5.10
N GLY A 264 19.73 -5.05 -5.69
CA GLY A 264 18.35 -5.11 -5.19
C GLY A 264 17.47 -5.91 -6.14
N ILE A 265 16.27 -6.25 -5.70
CA ILE A 265 15.38 -7.15 -6.42
C ILE A 265 14.06 -6.45 -6.67
N TYR A 266 13.43 -6.68 -7.82
CA TYR A 266 12.04 -6.28 -8.02
C TYR A 266 11.22 -7.40 -8.66
N PHE A 267 9.94 -7.45 -8.30
CA PHE A 267 8.97 -8.40 -8.81
C PHE A 267 7.76 -7.66 -9.38
N TYR A 268 7.54 -7.83 -10.69
CA TYR A 268 6.41 -7.22 -11.38
C TYR A 268 5.13 -8.02 -11.11
N THR A 269 4.20 -7.40 -10.41
CA THR A 269 3.04 -8.07 -9.81
C THR A 269 1.72 -7.76 -10.53
N TYR A 270 0.83 -8.74 -10.55
CA TYR A 270 -0.60 -8.58 -10.86
C TYR A 270 -1.47 -8.94 -9.62
N ALA A 271 -0.92 -8.81 -8.41
CA ALA A 271 -1.62 -9.21 -7.20
C ALA A 271 -2.94 -8.45 -7.01
N THR A 272 -3.99 -9.20 -6.71
CA THR A 272 -5.34 -8.67 -6.45
C THR A 272 -5.87 -9.04 -5.07
N SER A 273 -5.04 -9.67 -4.23
CA SER A 273 -5.38 -9.99 -2.84
C SER A 273 -4.13 -10.02 -1.97
N THR A 274 -4.32 -9.83 -0.66
CA THR A 274 -3.24 -9.92 0.33
C THR A 274 -2.65 -11.33 0.40
N GLU A 275 -3.48 -12.37 0.21
CA GLU A 275 -3.02 -13.77 0.11
C GLU A 275 -2.07 -13.96 -1.06
N GLU A 276 -2.44 -13.49 -2.25
CA GLU A 276 -1.58 -13.55 -3.43
C GLU A 276 -0.28 -12.74 -3.24
N ALA A 277 -0.36 -11.56 -2.63
CA ALA A 277 0.81 -10.75 -2.30
C ALA A 277 1.77 -11.47 -1.34
N PHE A 278 1.24 -12.18 -0.34
CA PHE A 278 2.01 -13.01 0.56
C PHE A 278 2.68 -14.18 -0.18
N GLU A 279 1.93 -14.91 -1.02
CA GLU A 279 2.46 -16.00 -1.84
C GLU A 279 3.59 -15.54 -2.76
N GLN A 280 3.41 -14.38 -3.41
CA GLN A 280 4.43 -13.77 -4.26
C GLN A 280 5.67 -13.37 -3.47
N ALA A 281 5.52 -12.76 -2.29
CA ALA A 281 6.66 -12.40 -1.45
C ALA A 281 7.46 -13.65 -1.05
N MET A 282 6.78 -14.72 -0.60
CA MET A 282 7.41 -16.00 -0.27
C MET A 282 8.08 -16.66 -1.48
N TRP A 283 7.47 -16.56 -2.66
CA TRP A 283 8.07 -17.04 -3.90
C TRP A 283 9.36 -16.28 -4.23
N VAL A 284 9.36 -14.94 -4.11
CA VAL A 284 10.55 -14.12 -4.32
C VAL A 284 11.66 -14.50 -3.34
N ILE A 285 11.33 -14.62 -2.04
CA ILE A 285 12.27 -15.03 -0.98
C ILE A 285 12.93 -16.38 -1.34
N ASP A 286 12.15 -17.36 -1.78
CA ASP A 286 12.67 -18.67 -2.21
C ASP A 286 13.71 -18.56 -3.33
N LYS A 287 13.53 -17.62 -4.28
CA LYS A 287 14.46 -17.45 -5.42
C LYS A 287 15.73 -16.70 -5.07
N ILE A 288 15.70 -15.86 -4.04
CA ILE A 288 16.82 -14.98 -3.72
C ILE A 288 17.67 -15.45 -2.53
N LYS A 289 17.19 -16.41 -1.73
CA LYS A 289 17.80 -16.84 -0.46
C LYS A 289 19.26 -17.28 -0.51
N ASP A 290 19.71 -17.79 -1.66
CA ASP A 290 21.09 -18.28 -1.86
C ASP A 290 22.04 -17.20 -2.41
N TYR A 291 21.57 -15.95 -2.54
CA TYR A 291 22.30 -14.84 -3.14
C TYR A 291 22.47 -13.67 -2.17
N LYS A 292 23.55 -12.90 -2.36
CA LYS A 292 23.81 -11.67 -1.60
C LYS A 292 22.94 -10.54 -2.15
N ILE A 293 21.93 -10.17 -1.38
CA ILE A 293 21.03 -9.04 -1.66
C ILE A 293 21.43 -7.88 -0.76
N SER A 294 21.83 -6.75 -1.34
CA SER A 294 22.41 -5.60 -0.62
C SER A 294 21.57 -4.33 -0.72
N LEU A 295 20.48 -4.37 -1.49
CA LEU A 295 19.48 -3.32 -1.65
C LEU A 295 18.07 -3.94 -1.53
N PRO A 296 17.01 -3.13 -1.37
CA PRO A 296 15.68 -3.65 -1.09
C PRO A 296 15.11 -4.61 -2.14
N VAL A 297 14.17 -5.44 -1.70
CA VAL A 297 13.23 -6.18 -2.55
C VAL A 297 11.99 -5.32 -2.77
N VAL A 298 11.57 -5.19 -4.03
CA VAL A 298 10.64 -4.17 -4.47
C VAL A 298 9.32 -4.77 -4.96
N PHE A 299 8.22 -4.21 -4.46
CA PHE A 299 6.88 -4.39 -5.01
C PHE A 299 6.67 -3.46 -6.21
N ASP A 300 6.40 -4.03 -7.38
CA ASP A 300 6.29 -3.31 -8.65
C ASP A 300 4.93 -3.60 -9.31
N PHE A 301 3.97 -2.68 -9.10
CA PHE A 301 2.63 -2.72 -9.69
C PHE A 301 2.45 -1.57 -10.67
N GLU A 302 2.29 -1.90 -11.96
CA GLU A 302 2.16 -0.91 -13.04
C GLU A 302 0.92 -1.08 -13.91
N SER A 303 0.14 -2.15 -13.73
CA SER A 303 -1.05 -2.50 -14.56
C SER A 303 -2.28 -1.64 -14.24
N TRP A 304 -2.05 -0.35 -14.02
CA TRP A 304 -3.06 0.63 -13.61
C TRP A 304 -4.19 0.83 -14.63
N SER A 305 -3.95 0.56 -15.91
CA SER A 305 -5.01 0.63 -16.94
C SER A 305 -6.18 -0.30 -16.64
N ASP A 306 -5.94 -1.38 -15.90
CA ASP A 306 -6.93 -2.41 -15.63
C ASP A 306 -7.57 -2.22 -14.25
N PHE A 307 -7.05 -1.29 -13.43
CA PHE A 307 -7.44 -1.10 -12.03
C PHE A 307 -8.96 -1.03 -11.82
N SER A 308 -9.66 -0.24 -12.64
CA SER A 308 -11.12 -0.10 -12.58
C SER A 308 -11.91 -1.41 -12.78
N SER A 309 -11.27 -2.45 -13.32
CA SER A 309 -11.86 -3.77 -13.57
C SER A 309 -11.44 -4.84 -12.56
N LEU A 310 -10.49 -4.54 -11.66
CA LEU A 310 -9.96 -5.51 -10.69
C LEU A 310 -10.84 -5.72 -9.48
N ASN A 311 -11.88 -4.91 -9.30
CA ASN A 311 -12.72 -4.92 -8.11
C ASN A 311 -11.87 -4.76 -6.83
N LEU A 312 -11.06 -3.68 -6.80
CA LEU A 312 -10.21 -3.27 -5.68
C LEU A 312 -10.49 -1.82 -5.29
N SER A 313 -10.59 -1.57 -4.00
CA SER A 313 -10.56 -0.23 -3.43
C SER A 313 -9.11 0.28 -3.31
N LEU A 314 -8.95 1.56 -3.01
CA LEU A 314 -7.63 2.12 -2.65
C LEU A 314 -7.10 1.49 -1.37
N HIS A 315 -7.96 1.14 -0.42
CA HIS A 315 -7.53 0.39 0.76
C HIS A 315 -6.95 -0.98 0.38
N ASP A 316 -7.64 -1.73 -0.49
CA ASP A 316 -7.19 -3.07 -0.91
C ASP A 316 -5.80 -3.05 -1.56
N ILE A 317 -5.55 -2.16 -2.53
CA ILE A 317 -4.24 -2.11 -3.21
C ILE A 317 -3.10 -1.70 -2.27
N ASN A 318 -3.38 -0.83 -1.29
CA ASN A 318 -2.41 -0.46 -0.27
C ASN A 318 -2.13 -1.62 0.68
N GLU A 319 -3.14 -2.36 1.13
CA GLU A 319 -2.96 -3.55 1.97
C GLU A 319 -2.25 -4.69 1.23
N ILE A 320 -2.50 -4.86 -0.07
CA ILE A 320 -1.77 -5.80 -0.94
C ILE A 320 -0.27 -5.46 -0.95
N SER A 321 0.08 -4.19 -1.20
CA SER A 321 1.47 -3.74 -1.16
C SER A 321 2.09 -3.90 0.24
N ARG A 322 1.41 -3.45 1.30
CA ARG A 322 1.87 -3.62 2.70
C ARG A 322 2.09 -5.08 3.06
N THR A 323 1.25 -5.99 2.58
CA THR A 323 1.39 -7.44 2.83
C THR A 323 2.66 -7.99 2.19
N PHE A 324 2.92 -7.65 0.92
CA PHE A 324 4.17 -8.05 0.26
C PHE A 324 5.39 -7.49 1.00
N LEU A 325 5.40 -6.17 1.23
CA LEU A 325 6.55 -5.46 1.80
C LEU A 325 6.85 -5.89 3.25
N SER A 326 5.81 -6.08 4.07
CA SER A 326 5.99 -6.57 5.44
C SER A 326 6.50 -8.01 5.47
N THR A 327 6.03 -8.87 4.57
CA THR A 327 6.48 -10.27 4.46
C THR A 327 7.97 -10.33 4.10
N ILE A 328 8.43 -9.49 3.17
CA ILE A 328 9.86 -9.32 2.84
C ILE A 328 10.66 -8.93 4.10
N LYS A 329 10.20 -7.91 4.84
CA LYS A 329 10.90 -7.43 6.06
C LYS A 329 11.00 -8.48 7.16
N VAL A 330 9.92 -9.20 7.44
CA VAL A 330 9.89 -10.25 8.47
C VAL A 330 10.85 -11.40 8.11
N ASN A 331 11.12 -11.62 6.82
CA ASN A 331 12.08 -12.62 6.33
C ASN A 331 13.51 -12.09 6.18
N GLY A 332 13.83 -10.91 6.73
CA GLY A 332 15.20 -10.42 6.87
C GLY A 332 15.75 -9.62 5.69
N TYR A 333 14.90 -9.17 4.77
CA TYR A 333 15.28 -8.30 3.65
C TYR A 333 14.70 -6.90 3.82
N ASP A 334 15.41 -5.87 3.36
CA ASP A 334 14.80 -4.54 3.21
C ASP A 334 13.74 -4.58 2.11
N ALA A 335 12.68 -3.78 2.28
CA ALA A 335 11.56 -3.70 1.33
C ALA A 335 11.33 -2.26 0.88
N MET A 336 10.90 -2.07 -0.36
CA MET A 336 10.67 -0.76 -0.98
C MET A 336 9.53 -0.84 -1.99
N ASN A 337 8.71 0.21 -2.12
CA ASN A 337 7.66 0.26 -3.13
C ASN A 337 8.14 1.03 -4.37
N TYR A 338 7.92 0.47 -5.56
CA TYR A 338 8.14 1.21 -6.80
C TYR A 338 6.83 1.76 -7.34
N SER A 339 6.83 3.03 -7.76
CA SER A 339 5.75 3.55 -8.59
C SER A 339 6.10 4.86 -9.28
N SER A 340 5.32 5.22 -10.29
CA SER A 340 5.43 6.52 -10.94
C SER A 340 4.95 7.64 -10.03
N LYS A 341 5.50 8.85 -10.22
CA LYS A 341 5.05 10.07 -9.53
C LYS A 341 3.53 10.20 -9.50
N TYR A 342 2.87 9.94 -10.62
CA TYR A 342 1.43 10.10 -10.75
C TYR A 342 0.65 9.22 -9.76
N TYR A 343 1.03 7.96 -9.60
CA TYR A 343 0.33 7.05 -8.69
C TYR A 343 0.77 7.23 -7.24
N LEU A 344 2.02 7.64 -7.00
CA LEU A 344 2.49 8.03 -5.66
C LEU A 344 1.73 9.22 -5.08
N GLU A 345 1.28 10.15 -5.91
CA GLU A 345 0.53 11.33 -5.45
C GLU A 345 -0.98 11.09 -5.32
N ASN A 346 -1.51 10.01 -5.91
CA ASN A 346 -2.96 9.83 -6.05
C ASN A 346 -3.50 8.53 -5.47
N ILE A 347 -2.70 7.47 -5.29
CA ILE A 347 -3.18 6.14 -4.92
C ILE A 347 -2.45 5.58 -3.70
N TRP A 348 -1.14 5.69 -3.68
CA TRP A 348 -0.32 5.06 -2.64
C TRP A 348 -0.44 5.80 -1.30
N ASP A 349 -0.74 5.03 -0.26
CA ASP A 349 -0.70 5.37 1.17
C ASP A 349 0.11 4.28 1.89
N ILE A 350 1.42 4.39 1.80
CA ILE A 350 2.43 3.41 2.27
C ILE A 350 3.70 4.11 2.76
N ASP A 351 3.53 5.28 3.38
CA ASP A 351 4.62 6.16 3.81
C ASP A 351 5.60 5.50 4.80
N GLU A 352 5.21 4.38 5.43
CA GLU A 352 6.09 3.60 6.29
C GLU A 352 7.16 2.76 5.53
N TYR A 353 7.11 2.73 4.20
CA TYR A 353 8.09 2.06 3.34
C TYR A 353 8.83 3.07 2.45
N PRO A 354 10.14 2.86 2.20
CA PRO A 354 10.85 3.69 1.24
C PRO A 354 10.26 3.55 -0.16
N VAL A 355 10.42 4.61 -0.96
CA VAL A 355 9.91 4.70 -2.32
C VAL A 355 11.04 4.70 -3.36
N TRP A 356 10.87 3.89 -4.40
CA TRP A 356 11.56 4.01 -5.67
C TRP A 356 10.65 4.76 -6.66
N LEU A 357 10.93 6.04 -6.82
CA LEU A 357 10.16 6.96 -7.64
C LEU A 357 10.51 6.83 -9.12
N ALA A 358 9.54 6.53 -9.97
CA ALA A 358 9.67 6.73 -11.42
C ALA A 358 9.17 8.12 -11.83
N HIS A 359 10.07 8.95 -12.33
CA HIS A 359 9.70 10.26 -12.88
C HIS A 359 10.74 10.71 -13.91
N TYR A 360 10.40 10.59 -15.19
CA TYR A 360 11.34 10.80 -16.30
C TYR A 360 11.56 12.29 -16.59
N THR A 361 12.41 12.92 -15.78
CA THR A 361 12.72 14.36 -15.86
C THR A 361 14.15 14.63 -15.41
N SER A 362 14.65 15.84 -15.69
CA SER A 362 15.97 16.27 -15.24
C SER A 362 15.98 16.79 -13.79
N GLN A 363 14.80 17.12 -13.26
CA GLN A 363 14.55 17.54 -11.88
C GLN A 363 13.11 17.15 -11.52
N THR A 364 12.95 16.28 -10.52
CA THR A 364 11.63 15.89 -10.03
C THR A 364 10.96 17.03 -9.25
N ASN A 365 9.66 17.17 -9.42
CA ASN A 365 8.79 18.01 -8.59
C ASN A 365 7.89 17.17 -7.67
N TYR A 366 8.21 15.89 -7.46
CA TYR A 366 7.58 15.07 -6.44
C TYR A 366 8.00 15.59 -5.05
N THR A 367 7.03 15.75 -4.16
CA THR A 367 7.22 16.31 -2.81
C THR A 367 7.17 15.27 -1.70
N GLY A 368 6.90 14.00 -2.04
CA GLY A 368 6.97 12.90 -1.09
C GLY A 368 8.42 12.45 -0.87
N GLU A 369 8.63 11.71 0.21
CA GLU A 369 9.94 11.11 0.50
C GLU A 369 10.24 9.95 -0.45
N TYR A 370 11.49 9.86 -0.93
CA TYR A 370 11.93 8.75 -1.79
C TYR A 370 13.40 8.41 -1.54
N ALA A 371 13.72 7.11 -1.65
CA ALA A 371 15.07 6.59 -1.47
C ALA A 371 15.80 6.42 -2.80
N MET A 372 15.07 6.14 -3.88
CA MET A 372 15.61 5.94 -5.22
C MET A 372 14.77 6.69 -6.25
N TRP A 373 15.41 7.21 -7.30
CA TRP A 373 14.75 7.89 -8.41
C TRP A 373 15.17 7.29 -9.75
N GLN A 374 14.22 6.67 -10.45
CA GLN A 374 14.33 6.30 -11.86
C GLN A 374 14.06 7.54 -12.71
N LEU A 375 15.13 8.10 -13.28
CA LEU A 375 15.07 9.39 -13.97
C LEU A 375 14.85 9.25 -15.48
N CYS A 376 15.04 8.07 -16.05
CA CYS A 376 14.74 7.80 -17.45
C CYS A 376 14.62 6.30 -17.72
N ASN A 377 13.92 5.98 -18.81
CA ASN A 377 13.82 4.64 -19.39
C ASN A 377 14.49 4.48 -20.76
N ASN A 378 15.21 5.52 -21.21
CA ASN A 378 15.81 5.61 -22.54
C ASN A 378 17.33 5.75 -22.46
N GLY A 379 17.92 5.19 -21.39
CA GLY A 379 19.33 5.26 -21.08
C GLY A 379 20.20 4.48 -22.07
N ARG A 380 21.45 4.91 -22.22
CA ARG A 380 22.49 4.26 -23.03
C ARG A 380 23.78 4.12 -22.22
N ILE A 381 24.35 2.93 -22.23
CA ILE A 381 25.63 2.60 -21.61
C ILE A 381 26.33 1.51 -22.41
N GLU A 382 27.66 1.52 -22.41
CA GLU A 382 28.42 0.41 -22.97
C GLU A 382 28.21 -0.86 -22.14
N GLY A 383 27.96 -1.99 -22.81
CA GLY A 383 27.71 -3.28 -22.17
C GLY A 383 26.24 -3.71 -22.18
N ILE A 384 25.33 -2.83 -22.59
CA ILE A 384 23.92 -3.16 -22.83
C ILE A 384 23.53 -2.75 -24.26
N ASN A 385 22.97 -3.70 -25.01
CA ASN A 385 22.45 -3.45 -26.35
C ASN A 385 20.97 -3.08 -26.26
N GLY A 386 20.66 -1.79 -26.17
CA GLY A 386 19.27 -1.35 -26.04
C GLY A 386 19.12 -0.26 -25.00
N ASP A 387 17.87 0.13 -24.77
CA ASP A 387 17.55 1.13 -23.76
C ASP A 387 17.68 0.47 -22.38
N VAL A 388 18.15 1.24 -21.40
CA VAL A 388 18.22 0.82 -20.01
C VAL A 388 17.74 1.94 -19.11
N ASP A 389 17.14 1.56 -18.01
CA ASP A 389 16.62 2.50 -17.04
C ASP A 389 17.77 2.92 -16.11
N ILE A 390 17.85 4.22 -15.80
CA ILE A 390 18.94 4.79 -15.00
C ILE A 390 18.38 5.36 -13.70
N ASN A 391 19.04 5.01 -12.60
CA ASN A 391 18.58 5.29 -11.26
C ASN A 391 19.62 6.08 -10.45
N VAL A 392 19.11 6.99 -9.61
CA VAL A 392 19.88 7.65 -8.55
C VAL A 392 19.39 7.10 -7.21
N LEU A 393 20.26 6.39 -6.51
CA LEU A 393 20.02 5.95 -5.14
C LEU A 393 20.58 7.00 -4.18
N TYR A 394 19.76 7.43 -3.23
CA TYR A 394 20.14 8.39 -2.20
C TYR A 394 20.50 7.65 -0.91
N ASN A 395 21.53 8.13 -0.22
CA ASN A 395 21.88 7.59 1.09
C ASN A 395 20.71 7.84 2.06
N THR A 396 20.21 6.78 2.73
CA THR A 396 18.99 6.81 3.54
C THR A 396 19.06 7.73 4.76
N SER A 397 20.26 8.18 5.17
CA SER A 397 20.43 9.24 6.17
C SER A 397 20.00 10.62 5.67
N ILE A 398 19.80 10.77 4.36
CA ILE A 398 19.42 12.00 3.65
C ILE A 398 18.24 11.65 2.74
N ILE A 399 17.14 11.21 3.34
CA ILE A 399 15.87 11.17 2.62
C ILE A 399 15.52 12.61 2.26
N LYS A 400 15.34 12.87 0.96
CA LYS A 400 14.87 14.17 0.48
C LYS A 400 13.40 14.30 0.83
N LYS A 401 13.11 15.33 1.63
CA LYS A 401 11.77 15.91 1.80
C LYS A 401 11.41 16.81 0.64
#